data_AF-A0A9E5XU03-F1
#
_entry.id   AF-A0A9E5XU03-F1
#
_cell.length_a   1.000
_cell.length_b   1.000
_cell.length_c   1.000
_cell.angle_alpha   90.00
_cell.angle_beta   90.00
_cell.angle_gamma   90.00
#
_symmetry.space_group_name_H-M   'P 1'
#
loop_
_entity.id
_entity.type
_entity.pdbx_description
1 polymer ?
#
loop_
_entity_poly.entity_id
_entity_poly.type
_entity_poly.pdbx_seq_one_letter_code
_entity_poly.pdbx_strand_id
1 'polypeptide(L)'
;MTKRKRQTKAVQEGKRVGLQIHEEYDDSLLPAPEELKKYKELDPNIIEWIKTRAQKEQEFRHHFQNERLRLTEKQIENEAYINKWGLIFAFLIMLISIPTSAYLILSGMTIAGSILGGVVLSGVVIAFLQKVNGSNKSGL
;
A
#
# COMPACT_ATOMS: atom_id res chain seq x y z
N MET A 1 24.29 5.47 18.08
CA MET A 1 24.96 4.20 17.69
C MET A 1 23.96 3.07 17.89
N THR A 2 23.40 2.55 16.81
CA THR A 2 22.38 1.47 16.85
C THR A 2 23.04 0.16 17.28
N LYS A 3 22.74 -0.33 18.49
CA LYS A 3 23.27 -1.61 18.98
C LYS A 3 22.55 -2.75 18.25
N ARG A 4 23.26 -3.44 17.35
CA ARG A 4 22.78 -4.61 16.62
C ARG A 4 23.02 -5.87 17.46
N LYS A 5 21.97 -6.48 18.01
CA LYS A 5 22.05 -7.86 18.53
C LYS A 5 21.56 -8.82 17.45
N ARG A 6 22.49 -9.56 16.84
CA ARG A 6 22.16 -10.65 15.89
C ARG A 6 22.08 -11.96 16.67
N GLN A 7 20.92 -12.60 16.69
CA GLN A 7 20.78 -13.99 17.13
C GLN A 7 20.32 -14.84 15.95
N THR A 8 21.24 -15.63 15.40
CA THR A 8 20.95 -16.64 14.37
C THR A 8 20.60 -17.96 15.05
N LYS A 9 19.33 -18.38 14.96
CA LYS A 9 18.94 -19.76 15.28
C LYS A 9 18.74 -20.51 13.96
N ALA A 10 19.52 -21.57 13.74
CA ALA A 10 19.30 -22.49 12.64
C ALA A 10 18.13 -23.41 13.00
N VAL A 11 16.98 -23.22 12.36
CA VAL A 11 15.85 -24.13 12.50
C VAL A 11 15.93 -25.12 11.34
N GLN A 12 16.19 -26.38 11.68
CA GLN A 12 16.36 -27.47 10.72
C GLN A 12 15.08 -28.31 10.72
N GLU A 13 14.26 -28.16 9.68
CA GLU A 13 13.07 -28.99 9.46
C GLU A 13 13.21 -29.69 8.10
N GLY A 14 13.67 -30.94 8.12
CA GLY A 14 13.90 -31.74 6.92
C GLY A 14 14.96 -31.18 5.95
N LYS A 15 14.71 -31.28 4.64
CA LYS A 15 15.67 -30.98 3.54
C LYS A 15 15.81 -29.48 3.22
N ARG A 16 15.26 -28.59 4.06
CA ARG A 16 15.28 -27.13 3.86
C ARG A 16 15.89 -26.49 5.11
N VAL A 17 17.05 -25.87 4.96
CA VAL A 17 17.66 -25.04 6.00
C VAL A 17 17.12 -23.62 5.81
N GLY A 18 16.22 -23.20 6.70
CA GLY A 18 15.74 -21.82 6.76
C GLY A 18 16.59 -21.03 7.75
N LEU A 19 17.15 -19.90 7.32
CA LEU A 19 17.84 -18.96 8.21
C LEU A 19 16.81 -17.96 8.73
N GLN A 20 16.35 -18.11 9.97
CA GLN A 20 15.46 -17.14 10.61
C GLN A 20 16.32 -16.05 11.26
N ILE A 21 16.47 -14.91 10.58
CA ILE A 21 17.19 -13.75 11.10
C ILE A 21 16.21 -12.93 11.93
N HIS A 22 16.36 -12.94 13.25
CA HIS A 22 15.63 -12.02 14.13
C HIS A 22 16.47 -10.75 14.28
N GLU A 23 16.01 -9.65 13.66
CA GLU A 23 16.62 -8.31 13.82
C GLU A 23 15.74 -7.49 14.78
N GLU A 24 16.24 -7.27 15.99
CA GLU A 24 15.60 -6.41 16.98
C GLU A 24 16.18 -5.00 16.83
N TYR A 25 15.36 -4.07 16.31
CA TYR A 25 15.71 -2.66 16.17
C TYR A 25 15.30 -1.90 17.43
N ASP A 26 16.29 -1.41 18.19
CA ASP A 26 16.04 -0.46 19.27
C ASP A 26 15.86 0.94 18.66
N ASP A 27 14.59 1.38 18.56
CA ASP A 27 14.19 2.71 18.07
C ASP A 27 14.03 3.74 19.21
N SER A 28 14.66 3.48 20.37
CA SER A 28 14.67 4.44 21.47
C SER A 28 15.41 5.72 21.08
N LEU A 29 14.72 6.86 21.23
CA LEU A 29 15.29 8.19 21.06
C LEU A 29 16.25 8.58 22.20
N LEU A 30 16.14 7.89 23.35
CA LEU A 30 16.95 8.16 24.53
C LEU A 30 18.05 7.10 24.72
N PRO A 31 19.28 7.52 25.10
CA PRO A 31 20.33 6.61 25.52
C PRO A 31 19.90 5.79 26.74
N ALA A 32 20.59 4.68 26.97
CA ALA A 32 20.35 3.87 28.17
C ALA A 32 20.57 4.71 29.45
N PRO A 33 19.83 4.43 30.55
CA PRO A 33 19.96 5.18 31.80
C PRO A 33 21.39 5.25 32.34
N GLU A 34 22.18 4.19 32.14
CA GLU A 34 23.59 4.16 32.55
C GLU A 34 24.50 5.05 31.67
N GLU A 35 24.15 5.25 30.40
CA GLU A 35 24.86 6.19 29.52
C GLU A 35 24.49 7.63 29.87
N LEU A 36 23.23 7.90 30.24
CA LEU A 36 22.79 9.21 30.72
C LEU A 36 23.52 9.67 31.99
N LYS A 37 23.79 8.77 32.95
CA LYS A 37 24.59 9.09 34.15
C LYS A 37 26.00 9.56 33.77
N LYS A 38 26.66 8.85 32.85
CA LYS A 38 28.01 9.20 32.36
C LYS A 38 28.03 10.53 31.62
N TYR A 39 26.99 10.84 30.84
CA TYR A 39 26.89 12.14 30.18
C TYR A 39 26.72 13.26 31.22
N LYS A 40 25.89 13.06 32.25
CA LYS A 40 25.69 14.05 33.31
C LYS A 40 26.96 14.35 34.11
N GLU A 41 27.84 13.37 34.29
CA GLU A 41 29.16 13.55 34.93
C GLU A 41 30.11 14.42 34.09
N LEU A 42 29.96 14.42 32.75
CA LEU A 42 30.77 15.23 31.84
C LEU A 42 30.25 16.67 31.72
N ASP A 43 28.93 16.84 31.67
CA ASP A 43 28.27 18.15 31.63
C ASP A 43 26.89 18.05 32.31
N PRO A 44 26.62 18.81 33.37
CA PRO A 44 25.31 18.83 34.04
C PRO A 44 24.14 19.19 33.11
N ASN A 45 24.37 19.99 32.06
CA ASN A 45 23.33 20.49 31.16
C ASN A 45 23.03 19.57 29.96
N ILE A 46 23.86 18.56 29.71
CA ILE A 46 23.73 17.69 28.53
C ILE A 46 22.40 16.94 28.51
N ILE A 47 21.84 16.62 29.67
CA ILE A 47 20.58 15.88 29.78
C ILE A 47 19.42 16.73 29.25
N GLU A 48 19.43 18.03 29.52
CA GLU A 48 18.43 18.96 29.01
C GLU A 48 18.56 19.11 27.50
N TRP A 49 19.79 19.25 26.99
CA TRP A 49 20.06 19.24 25.55
C TRP A 49 19.55 17.95 24.89
N ILE A 50 19.85 16.76 25.45
CA ILE A 50 19.38 15.47 24.92
C ILE A 50 17.85 15.41 24.90
N LYS A 51 17.17 15.84 25.97
CA LYS A 51 15.70 15.88 26.02
C LYS A 51 15.12 16.78 24.92
N THR A 52 15.65 17.99 24.76
CA THR A 52 15.19 18.91 23.71
C THR A 52 15.42 18.34 22.32
N ARG A 53 16.57 17.68 22.08
CA ARG A 53 16.86 17.02 20.81
C ARG A 53 15.95 15.82 20.55
N ALA A 54 15.69 15.00 21.56
CA ALA A 54 14.79 13.86 21.47
C ALA A 54 13.34 14.31 21.20
N GLN A 55 12.87 15.35 21.89
CA GLN A 55 11.54 15.93 21.65
C GLN A 55 11.42 16.46 20.22
N LYS A 56 12.41 17.21 19.73
CA LYS A 56 12.41 17.71 18.34
C LYS A 56 12.38 16.59 17.30
N GLU A 57 13.15 15.52 17.53
CA GLU A 57 13.13 14.33 16.67
C GLU A 57 11.79 13.61 16.73
N GLN A 58 11.19 13.48 17.91
CA GLN A 58 9.86 12.88 18.08
C GLN A 58 8.78 13.69 17.37
N GLU A 59 8.77 15.02 17.52
CA GLU A 59 7.85 15.93 16.83
C GLU A 59 8.03 15.84 15.31
N PHE A 60 9.26 15.79 14.81
CA PHE A 60 9.56 15.61 13.39
C PHE A 60 9.01 14.27 12.87
N ARG A 61 9.19 13.18 13.62
CA ARG A 61 8.65 11.86 13.27
C ARG A 61 7.12 11.87 13.22
N HIS A 62 6.46 12.47 14.21
CA HIS A 62 5.01 12.59 14.23
C HIS A 62 4.49 13.44 13.07
N HIS A 63 5.13 14.57 12.79
CA HIS A 63 4.79 15.41 11.65
C HIS A 63 4.90 14.64 10.34
N PHE A 64 6.01 13.95 10.12
CA PHE A 64 6.24 13.17 8.91
C PHE A 64 5.26 12.00 8.78
N GLN A 65 4.94 11.31 9.87
CA GLN A 65 3.91 10.27 9.88
C GLN A 65 2.53 10.82 9.51
N ASN A 66 2.13 11.94 10.12
CA ASN A 66 0.85 12.60 9.82
C ASN A 66 0.78 13.08 8.36
N GLU A 67 1.87 13.61 7.83
CA GLU A 67 1.93 14.05 6.44
C GLU A 67 1.84 12.87 5.47
N ARG A 68 2.52 11.76 5.78
CA ARG A 68 2.37 10.52 5.01
C ARG A 68 0.95 9.99 5.05
N LEU A 69 0.32 9.95 6.23
CA LEU A 69 -1.07 9.53 6.38
C LEU A 69 -2.00 10.40 5.52
N ARG A 70 -1.85 11.72 5.58
CA ARG A 70 -2.65 12.65 4.76
C ARG A 70 -2.46 12.44 3.27
N LEU A 71 -1.23 12.17 2.82
CA LEU A 71 -0.96 11.86 1.41
C LEU A 71 -1.61 10.54 1.00
N THR A 72 -1.51 9.51 1.83
CA THR A 72 -2.15 8.21 1.59
C THR A 72 -3.68 8.30 1.58
N GLU A 73 -4.29 9.03 2.52
CA GLU A 73 -5.73 9.28 2.54
C GLU A 73 -6.21 9.94 1.24
N LYS A 74 -5.52 11.00 0.80
CA LYS A 74 -5.85 11.66 -0.48
C LYS A 74 -5.70 10.73 -1.69
N GLN A 75 -4.71 9.85 -1.67
CA GLN A 75 -4.53 8.85 -2.74
C GLN A 75 -5.70 7.85 -2.74
N ILE A 76 -6.07 7.32 -1.58
CA ILE A 76 -7.19 6.38 -1.44
C ILE A 76 -8.51 7.02 -1.90
N GLU A 77 -8.77 8.27 -1.48
CA GLU A 77 -9.96 9.01 -1.92
C GLU A 77 -9.98 9.18 -3.44
N ASN A 78 -8.87 9.66 -4.03
CA ASN A 78 -8.78 9.86 -5.47
C ASN A 78 -8.92 8.56 -6.26
N GLU A 79 -8.31 7.47 -5.81
CA GLU A 79 -8.48 6.15 -6.42
C GLU A 79 -9.94 5.68 -6.36
N ALA A 80 -10.62 5.91 -5.23
CA ALA A 80 -12.04 5.60 -5.09
C ALA A 80 -12.91 6.42 -6.06
N TYR A 81 -12.63 7.71 -6.23
CA TYR A 81 -13.34 8.56 -7.20
C TYR A 81 -13.10 8.10 -8.64
N ILE A 82 -11.84 7.88 -9.05
CA ILE A 82 -11.49 7.43 -10.40
C ILE A 82 -12.15 6.07 -10.71
N ASN A 83 -12.14 5.14 -9.75
CA ASN A 83 -12.79 3.84 -9.91
C ASN A 83 -14.32 3.96 -10.05
N LYS A 84 -14.96 4.85 -9.29
CA LYS A 84 -16.41 5.12 -9.42
C LYS A 84 -16.78 5.72 -10.78
N TRP A 85 -16.05 6.75 -11.22
CA TRP A 85 -16.29 7.38 -12.51
C TRP A 85 -16.01 6.43 -13.67
N GLY A 86 -14.92 5.66 -13.61
CA GLY A 86 -14.60 4.64 -14.61
C GLY A 86 -15.72 3.61 -14.78
N LEU A 87 -16.33 3.17 -13.68
CA LEU A 87 -17.47 2.24 -13.73
C LEU A 87 -18.71 2.88 -14.38
N ILE A 88 -19.01 4.15 -14.07
CA ILE A 88 -20.14 4.88 -14.67
C ILE A 88 -19.94 5.03 -16.18
N PHE A 89 -18.75 5.43 -16.64
CA PHE A 89 -18.45 5.54 -18.07
C PHE A 89 -18.53 4.19 -18.78
N ALA A 90 -17.99 3.12 -18.19
CA ALA A 90 -18.10 1.78 -18.75
C ALA A 90 -19.56 1.33 -18.90
N PHE A 91 -20.40 1.65 -17.90
CA PHE A 91 -21.84 1.38 -17.95
C PHE A 91 -22.53 2.14 -19.09
N LEU A 92 -22.24 3.44 -19.25
CA LEU A 92 -22.81 4.26 -20.34
C LEU A 92 -22.40 3.75 -21.72
N ILE A 93 -21.12 3.40 -21.91
CA ILE A 93 -20.62 2.83 -23.17
C ILE A 93 -21.33 1.51 -23.48
N MET A 94 -21.55 0.67 -22.48
CA MET A 94 -22.28 -0.59 -22.64
C MET A 94 -23.75 -0.36 -23.03
N LEU A 95 -24.39 0.60 -22.37
CA LEU A 95 -25.78 0.96 -22.60
C LEU A 95 -26.02 1.49 -24.02
N ILE A 96 -25.03 2.11 -24.65
CA ILE A 96 -25.10 2.56 -26.04
C ILE A 96 -24.70 1.43 -26.99
N SER A 97 -23.61 0.72 -26.70
CA SER A 97 -23.04 -0.28 -27.60
C SER A 97 -23.94 -1.50 -27.81
N ILE A 98 -24.64 -1.98 -26.78
CA ILE A 98 -25.52 -3.14 -26.90
C ILE A 98 -26.71 -2.87 -27.84
N PRO A 99 -27.49 -1.79 -27.68
CA PRO A 99 -28.52 -1.41 -28.64
C PRO A 99 -27.99 -1.17 -30.05
N THR A 100 -26.84 -0.50 -30.20
CA THR A 100 -26.23 -0.28 -31.51
C THR A 100 -25.85 -1.60 -32.17
N SER A 101 -25.30 -2.54 -31.41
CA SER A 101 -25.01 -3.91 -31.86
C SER A 101 -26.27 -4.61 -32.38
N ALA A 102 -27.35 -4.56 -31.60
CA ALA A 102 -28.63 -5.17 -31.97
C ALA A 102 -29.22 -4.53 -33.23
N TYR A 103 -29.19 -3.19 -33.32
CA TYR A 103 -29.65 -2.44 -34.49
C TYR A 103 -28.87 -2.80 -35.77
N LEU A 104 -27.55 -2.97 -35.67
CA LEU A 104 -26.69 -3.39 -36.79
C LEU A 104 -27.06 -4.79 -37.31
N ILE A 105 -27.33 -5.73 -36.39
CA ILE A 105 -27.75 -7.09 -36.75
C ILE A 105 -29.10 -7.06 -37.47
N LEU A 106 -30.07 -6.29 -36.96
CA LEU A 106 -31.39 -6.15 -37.58
C LEU A 106 -31.33 -5.45 -38.94
N SER A 107 -30.37 -4.56 -39.16
CA SER A 107 -30.16 -3.86 -40.44
C SER A 107 -29.41 -4.70 -41.48
N GLY A 108 -29.15 -5.98 -41.20
CA GLY A 108 -28.48 -6.91 -42.12
C GLY A 108 -26.94 -6.90 -42.04
N MET A 109 -26.34 -6.08 -41.18
CA MET A 109 -24.89 -6.03 -40.94
C MET A 109 -24.48 -6.99 -39.83
N THR A 110 -24.86 -8.27 -39.96
CA THR A 110 -24.71 -9.30 -38.92
C THR A 110 -23.27 -9.46 -38.44
N ILE A 111 -22.29 -9.40 -39.35
CA ILE A 111 -20.86 -9.55 -39.01
C ILE A 111 -20.39 -8.38 -38.12
N ALA A 112 -20.67 -7.15 -38.53
CA ALA A 112 -20.27 -5.96 -37.78
C ALA A 112 -20.97 -5.90 -36.41
N GLY A 113 -22.25 -6.22 -36.36
CA GLY A 113 -23.01 -6.31 -35.11
C GLY A 113 -22.47 -7.40 -34.18
N SER A 114 -22.15 -8.58 -34.70
CA SER A 114 -21.61 -9.68 -33.90
C SER A 114 -20.23 -9.36 -33.32
N ILE A 115 -19.35 -8.72 -34.10
CA ILE A 115 -18.03 -8.28 -33.63
C ILE A 115 -18.18 -7.24 -32.52
N LEU A 116 -19.02 -6.22 -32.73
CA LEU A 116 -19.21 -5.15 -31.76
C LEU A 116 -19.79 -5.69 -30.44
N GLY A 117 -20.86 -6.49 -30.51
CA GLY A 117 -21.46 -7.12 -29.33
C GLY A 117 -20.51 -8.08 -28.62
N GLY A 118 -19.77 -8.89 -29.38
CA GLY A 118 -18.80 -9.84 -28.85
C GLY A 118 -17.66 -9.17 -28.09
N VAL A 119 -17.05 -8.12 -28.66
CA VAL A 119 -15.97 -7.36 -28.02
C VAL A 119 -16.45 -6.71 -26.72
N VAL A 120 -17.64 -6.11 -26.72
CA VAL A 120 -18.20 -5.47 -25.52
C VAL A 120 -18.45 -6.51 -24.43
N LEU A 121 -19.06 -7.65 -24.74
CA LEU A 121 -19.31 -8.73 -23.78
C LEU A 121 -18.02 -9.30 -23.19
N SER A 122 -17.03 -9.62 -24.04
CA SER A 122 -15.75 -10.13 -23.58
C SER A 122 -15.01 -9.11 -22.71
N GLY A 123 -15.03 -7.83 -23.09
CA GLY A 123 -14.41 -6.76 -22.30
C GLY A 123 -14.98 -6.66 -20.88
N VAL A 124 -16.30 -6.79 -20.73
CA VAL A 124 -16.97 -6.76 -19.42
C VAL A 124 -16.59 -7.95 -18.55
N VAL A 125 -16.58 -9.15 -19.12
CA VAL A 125 -16.19 -10.37 -18.39
C VAL A 125 -14.75 -10.25 -17.91
N ILE A 126 -13.84 -9.79 -18.76
CA ILE A 126 -12.42 -9.59 -18.41
C ILE A 126 -12.28 -8.55 -17.29
N ALA A 127 -12.93 -7.39 -17.42
CA ALA A 127 -12.88 -6.34 -16.41
C ALA A 127 -13.41 -6.84 -15.05
N PHE A 128 -14.49 -7.62 -15.05
CA PHE A 128 -15.04 -8.21 -13.84
C PHE A 128 -14.08 -9.21 -13.18
N LEU A 129 -13.49 -10.13 -13.98
CA LEU A 129 -12.52 -11.10 -13.48
C LEU A 129 -11.27 -10.42 -12.91
N GLN A 130 -10.77 -9.35 -13.55
CA GLN A 130 -9.65 -8.58 -13.04
C GLN A 130 -9.97 -7.93 -11.68
N LYS A 131 -11.18 -7.39 -11.51
CA LYS A 131 -11.61 -6.81 -10.23
C LYS A 131 -11.70 -7.87 -9.12
N VAL A 132 -12.29 -9.03 -9.41
CA VAL A 132 -12.41 -10.15 -8.45
C VAL A 132 -11.03 -10.69 -8.06
N ASN A 133 -10.14 -10.92 -9.02
CA ASN A 133 -8.80 -11.41 -8.75
C ASN A 133 -7.92 -10.41 -7.99
N GLY A 134 -8.08 -9.10 -8.27
CA GLY A 134 -7.41 -8.04 -7.53
C GLY A 134 -7.86 -7.96 -6.07
N SER A 135 -9.16 -8.14 -5.81
CA SER A 135 -9.70 -8.20 -4.44
C SER A 135 -9.14 -9.38 -3.64
N ASN A 136 -8.96 -10.54 -4.27
CA ASN A 136 -8.51 -11.75 -3.59
C ASN A 136 -7.02 -11.69 -3.20
N LYS A 137 -6.20 -10.93 -3.93
CA LYS A 137 -4.77 -10.74 -3.62
C LYS A 137 -4.48 -9.73 -2.51
N SER A 138 -5.43 -8.86 -2.18
CA SER A 138 -5.29 -7.84 -1.13
C SER A 138 -5.70 -8.34 0.26
N GLY A 139 -6.28 -9.55 0.36
CA GLY A 139 -6.75 -10.16 1.61
C GLY A 139 -5.87 -11.27 2.18
N LEU A 140 -4.68 -11.48 1.61
CA LEU A 140 -3.62 -12.38 2.08
C LEU A 140 -2.36 -11.55 2.36
#